data_AF-X1P8I1-F1
#
_entry.id   AF-X1P8I1-F1
#
_cell.length_a   1.000
_cell.length_b   1.000
_cell.length_c   1.000
_cell.angle_alpha   90.00
_cell.angle_beta   90.00
_cell.angle_gamma   90.00
#
_symmetry.space_group_name_H-M   'P 1'
#
loop_
_entity.id
_entity.type
_entity.pdbx_description
1 polymer ?
#
loop_
_entity_poly.entity_id
_entity_poly.type
_entity_poly.pdbx_seq_one_letter_code
_entity_poly.pdbx_strand_id
1 'polypeptide(L)' 'MLVIRPETPEDSAAIRSVNAEAFGDSTEADLVEKLRSRQAYTLSLVATDGDKV' A
#
# COMPACT_ATOMS: atom_id res chain seq x y z
N MET A 1 -0.35 17.33 6.52
CA MET A 1 -0.71 17.82 5.16
C MET A 1 -0.85 16.61 4.28
N LEU A 2 -2.01 16.42 3.65
CA LEU A 2 -2.28 15.27 2.80
C LEU A 2 -1.58 15.41 1.45
N VAL A 3 -0.79 14.41 1.05
CA VAL A 3 -0.07 14.35 -0.23
C VAL A 3 -0.33 13.00 -0.87
N ILE A 4 -0.56 12.96 -2.19
CA ILE A 4 -0.65 11.73 -2.96
C ILE A 4 0.62 11.58 -3.79
N ARG A 5 1.29 10.44 -3.70
CA ARG A 5 2.53 10.16 -4.42
C ARG A 5 2.61 8.69 -4.86
N PRO A 6 3.50 8.35 -5.81
CA PRO A 6 3.85 6.96 -6.08
C PRO A 6 4.29 6.23 -4.82
N GLU A 7 3.92 4.95 -4.73
CA GLU A 7 4.43 4.03 -3.73
C GLU A 7 5.96 3.91 -3.83
N THR A 8 6.60 3.79 -2.67
CA THR A 8 8.01 3.45 -2.51
C THR A 8 8.14 2.11 -1.77
N PRO A 9 9.25 1.37 -1.91
CA PRO A 9 9.45 0.10 -1.21
C PRO A 9 9.25 0.17 0.30
N GLU A 10 9.57 1.31 0.91
CA GLU A 10 9.44 1.59 2.34
C GLU A 10 7.97 1.61 2.81
N ASP A 11 7.03 1.90 1.92
CA ASP A 11 5.60 1.98 2.26
C ASP A 11 4.94 0.61 2.41
N SER A 12 5.60 -0.48 1.97
CA SER A 12 5.01 -1.81 1.85
C SER A 12 4.34 -2.29 3.16
N ALA A 13 4.99 -2.07 4.30
CA ALA A 13 4.47 -2.48 5.60
C ALA A 13 3.24 -1.64 6.02
N ALA A 14 3.26 -0.33 5.75
CA ALA A 14 2.15 0.56 6.08
C ALA A 14 0.94 0.29 5.18
N ILE A 15 1.15 0.13 3.87
CA ILE A 15 0.11 -0.26 2.91
C ILE A 15 -0.55 -1.58 3.33
N ARG A 16 0.24 -2.55 3.81
CA ARG A 16 -0.28 -3.83 4.30
C ARG A 16 -1.21 -3.63 5.49
N SER A 17 -0.81 -2.82 6.48
CA SER A 17 -1.64 -2.52 7.66
C SER A 17 -2.93 -1.82 7.26
N VAL A 18 -2.83 -0.79 6.42
CA VAL A 18 -3.99 -0.02 5.94
C VAL A 18 -5.00 -0.91 5.23
N ASN A 19 -4.54 -1.76 4.29
CA ASN A 19 -5.45 -2.69 3.60
C ASN A 19 -6.06 -3.72 4.57
N ALA A 20 -5.26 -4.29 5.48
CA ALA A 20 -5.78 -5.28 6.41
C ALA A 20 -6.82 -4.70 7.38
N GLU A 21 -6.59 -3.49 7.88
CA GLU A 21 -7.51 -2.77 8.75
C GLU A 21 -8.77 -2.31 8.01
N ALA A 22 -8.63 -1.85 6.76
CA ALA A 22 -9.75 -1.34 5.97
C ALA A 22 -10.71 -2.45 5.51
N PHE A 23 -10.18 -3.61 5.13
CA PHE A 23 -10.97 -4.75 4.65
C PHE A 23 -11.34 -5.74 5.77
N GLY A 24 -10.67 -5.67 6.92
CA GLY A 24 -10.93 -6.53 8.08
C GLY A 24 -10.28 -7.91 8.01
N ASP A 25 -9.53 -8.21 6.94
CA ASP A 25 -8.72 -9.42 6.79
C ASP A 25 -7.45 -9.15 5.93
N SER A 26 -6.59 -10.15 5.75
CA SER A 26 -5.31 -9.96 5.03
C SER A 26 -5.37 -10.20 3.52
N THR A 27 -6.52 -10.55 2.95
CA THR A 27 -6.67 -11.01 1.57
C THR A 27 -6.23 -9.95 0.57
N GLU A 28 -6.72 -8.72 0.71
CA GLU A 28 -6.36 -7.59 -0.14
C GLU A 28 -4.89 -7.21 0.05
N ALA A 29 -4.41 -7.22 1.29
CA ALA A 29 -3.02 -6.92 1.61
C ALA A 29 -2.05 -7.94 0.97
N ASP A 30 -2.41 -9.23 1.03
CA ASP A 30 -1.64 -10.32 0.42
C ASP A 30 -1.74 -10.30 -1.12
N LEU A 31 -2.87 -9.86 -1.68
CA LEU A 31 -3.04 -9.64 -3.12
C LEU A 31 -2.11 -8.53 -3.62
N VAL A 32 -2.06 -7.39 -2.93
CA VAL A 32 -1.18 -6.27 -3.27
C VAL A 32 0.29 -6.70 -3.21
N GLU A 33 0.69 -7.47 -2.19
CA GLU A 33 2.06 -8.01 -2.09
C GLU A 33 2.40 -8.97 -3.25
N LYS A 34 1.46 -9.81 -3.67
CA LYS A 34 1.63 -10.72 -4.81
C LYS A 34 1.73 -9.95 -6.13
N LEU A 35 0.97 -8.88 -6.31
CA LEU A 35 1.10 -8.00 -7.47
C LEU A 35 2.44 -7.29 -7.47
N ARG A 36 2.90 -6.83 -6.30
CA ARG A 36 4.19 -6.16 -6.14
C ARG A 36 5.37 -7.05 -6.48
N SER A 37 5.44 -8.22 -5.86
CA SER A 37 6.51 -9.21 -6.07
C SER A 37 6.59 -9.72 -7.52
N ARG A 38 5.48 -9.69 -8.26
CA ARG A 38 5.43 -10.08 -9.68
C ARG A 38 5.66 -8.91 -10.64
N GLN A 39 5.89 -7.69 -10.14
CA GLN A 39 5.93 -6.46 -10.93
C GLN A 39 4.70 -6.32 -11.85
N ALA A 40 3.55 -6.78 -11.37
CA ALA A 40 2.32 -6.93 -12.14
C ALA A 40 1.34 -5.75 -11.97
N TYR A 41 1.73 -4.70 -11.23
CA TYR A 41 0.96 -3.48 -11.08
C TYR A 41 1.48 -2.41 -12.04
N THR A 42 0.57 -1.75 -12.77
CA THR A 42 0.90 -0.66 -13.70
C THR A 42 1.08 0.67 -12.99
N LEU A 43 0.38 0.87 -11.87
CA LEU A 43 0.38 2.08 -11.07
C LEU A 43 0.08 1.74 -9.61
N SER A 44 0.81 2.35 -8.69
CA SER A 44 0.53 2.30 -7.27
C SER A 44 0.75 3.67 -6.65
N LEU A 45 -0.25 4.16 -5.91
CA LEU A 45 -0.26 5.48 -5.29
C LEU A 45 -0.63 5.33 -3.82
N VAL A 46 0.04 6.11 -2.97
CA VAL A 46 -0.28 6.23 -1.54
C VAL A 46 -0.67 7.65 -1.22
N ALA A 47 -1.61 7.80 -0.28
CA ALA A 47 -1.86 9.06 0.39
C ALA A 47 -1.04 9.07 1.68
N THR A 48 -0.31 10.15 1.93
CA THR A 48 0.43 10.35 3.18
C THR A 48 -0.07 11.60 3.89
N ASP A 49 -0.21 11.53 5.22
CA ASP A 49 -0.39 12.69 6.08
C ASP A 49 0.85 12.85 6.98
N GLY A 50 1.77 13.74 6.57
CA GLY A 50 3.11 13.78 7.16
C GLY A 50 3.92 12.54 6.77
N ASP A 51 4.48 11.83 7.75
CA ASP A 51 5.27 10.61 7.54
C ASP A 51 4.44 9.32 7.60
N LYS A 52 3.11 9.44 7.73
CA LYS A 52 2.21 8.30 7.83
C LYS A 52 1.52 8.05 6.50
N VAL A 53 1.60 6.80 6.03
CA VAL A 53 0.72 6.21 5.00
C VAL A 53 -0.54 5.67 5.67
#